data_AF-A0A8H9GA14-F1
#
_entry.id   AF-A0A8H9GA14-F1
#
_cell.length_a   1.000
_cell.length_b   1.000
_cell.length_c   1.000
_cell.angle_alpha   90.00
_cell.angle_beta   90.00
_cell.angle_gamma   90.00
#
_symmetry.space_group_name_H-M   'P 1'
#
loop_
_entity.id
_entity.type
_entity.pdbx_description
1 polymer ?
#
loop_
_entity_poly.entity_id
_entity_poly.type
_entity_poly.pdbx_seq_one_letter_code
_entity_poly.pdbx_strand_id
1 'polypeptide(L)'
;MRRARQLPPEFDATVFRTGDALAAGVNSERLRRSDLERPTRGVRAPAGSDDFVSAIAIVMRDDQHFSHVTAARLWGAPLPRAAQDDRRVHVTTVGTLRMRRPGVVAHRAVSAEVRVLNGLRLSAPASAWFECAGVIDRMALVAVGDHMVGRAGLATIDDLRRAIRPGSPHAVAARRAVELVRVGCESPMETWMRIAVIDAGFPEPELNIDVHDATGAFLGRVDLAWPRLRIALEYDGEHHRERDVFQHDQRRDNGFVVNDWTVIHATAADAVRPAVLFERLRQAFVAKGAAL
;
A
#
# COMPACT_ATOMS: atom_id res chain seq x y z
N MET A 1 25.31 -30.52 -25.04
CA MET A 1 25.54 -29.08 -24.78
C MET A 1 26.73 -28.92 -23.84
N ARG A 2 27.75 -28.13 -24.20
CA ARG A 2 28.88 -27.83 -23.30
C ARG A 2 28.32 -27.05 -22.10
N ARG A 3 28.45 -27.59 -20.88
CA ARG A 3 28.00 -26.94 -19.63
C ARG A 3 28.68 -25.58 -19.54
N ALA A 4 27.90 -24.51 -19.34
CA ALA A 4 28.47 -23.17 -19.23
C ALA A 4 29.47 -23.13 -18.07
N ARG A 5 30.58 -22.42 -18.22
CA ARG A 5 31.53 -22.22 -17.13
C ARG A 5 30.80 -21.52 -15.98
N GLN A 6 30.88 -22.08 -14.78
CA GLN A 6 30.13 -21.56 -13.64
C GLN A 6 30.52 -20.10 -13.36
N LEU A 7 29.55 -19.27 -12.99
CA LEU A 7 29.83 -17.92 -12.52
C LEU A 7 30.46 -18.00 -11.12
N PRO A 8 31.30 -17.02 -10.75
CA PRO A 8 31.62 -16.82 -9.34
C PRO A 8 30.34 -16.70 -8.50
N PRO A 9 30.31 -17.23 -7.26
CA PRO A 9 29.11 -17.27 -6.42
C PRO A 9 28.42 -15.91 -6.26
N GLU A 10 29.19 -14.83 -6.22
CA GLU A 10 28.70 -13.45 -6.11
C GLU A 10 27.90 -12.95 -7.32
N PHE A 11 27.97 -13.65 -8.46
CA PHE A 11 27.24 -13.32 -9.70
C PHE A 11 26.24 -14.40 -10.13
N ASP A 12 26.10 -15.49 -9.36
CA ASP A 12 25.27 -16.63 -9.74
C ASP A 12 23.85 -16.57 -9.14
N ALA A 13 23.68 -15.85 -8.03
CA ALA A 13 22.43 -15.86 -7.26
C ALA A 13 21.58 -14.59 -7.37
N THR A 14 22.18 -13.46 -7.72
CA THR A 14 21.52 -12.14 -7.67
C THR A 14 21.80 -11.32 -8.91
N VAL A 15 21.13 -10.17 -9.02
CA VAL A 15 21.38 -9.20 -10.08
C VAL A 15 22.75 -8.54 -9.91
N PHE A 16 23.50 -8.35 -10.99
CA PHE A 16 24.86 -7.78 -10.93
C PHE A 16 25.21 -6.89 -12.13
N ARG A 17 26.17 -5.97 -11.95
CA ARG A 17 26.72 -5.19 -13.06
C ARG A 17 27.62 -6.06 -13.91
N THR A 18 27.47 -5.96 -15.23
CA THR A 18 28.39 -6.63 -16.16
C THR A 18 29.82 -6.11 -16.02
N GLY A 19 30.00 -4.83 -15.66
CA GLY A 19 31.32 -4.25 -15.45
C GLY A 19 32.08 -4.92 -14.29
N ASP A 20 31.40 -5.15 -13.18
CA ASP A 20 31.99 -5.75 -11.98
C ASP A 20 32.40 -7.21 -12.25
N ALA A 21 31.54 -7.97 -12.94
CA ALA A 21 31.88 -9.34 -13.34
C ALA A 21 33.08 -9.39 -14.31
N LEU A 22 33.16 -8.48 -15.28
CA LEU A 22 34.31 -8.39 -16.19
C LEU A 22 35.60 -8.02 -15.43
N ALA A 23 35.51 -7.09 -14.47
CA ALA A 23 36.63 -6.70 -13.62
C ALA A 23 37.11 -7.85 -12.72
N ALA A 24 36.18 -8.71 -12.28
CA ALA A 24 36.47 -9.95 -11.56
C ALA A 24 36.98 -11.10 -12.46
N GLY A 25 37.21 -10.87 -13.75
CA GLY A 25 37.78 -11.84 -14.68
C GLY A 25 36.77 -12.79 -15.34
N VAL A 26 35.46 -12.53 -15.21
CA VAL A 26 34.44 -13.30 -15.93
C VAL A 26 34.54 -13.02 -17.43
N ASN A 27 34.58 -14.07 -18.25
CA ASN A 27 34.65 -13.93 -19.71
C ASN A 27 33.36 -13.30 -20.27
N SER A 28 33.48 -12.34 -21.18
CA SER A 28 32.34 -11.66 -21.81
C SER A 28 31.34 -12.59 -22.54
N GLU A 29 31.79 -13.73 -23.09
CA GLU A 29 30.93 -14.74 -23.71
C GLU A 29 30.03 -15.43 -22.67
N ARG A 30 30.51 -15.59 -21.44
CA ARG A 30 29.73 -16.18 -20.34
C ARG A 30 28.51 -15.32 -19.98
N LEU A 31 28.65 -13.99 -20.07
CA LEU A 31 27.59 -13.02 -19.81
C LEU A 31 26.52 -12.94 -20.91
N ARG A 32 26.66 -13.73 -21.99
CA ARG A 32 25.71 -13.81 -23.12
C ARG A 32 24.96 -15.15 -23.16
N ARG A 33 25.19 -16.03 -22.19
CA ARG A 33 24.55 -17.34 -22.11
C ARG A 33 23.08 -17.19 -21.69
N SER A 34 22.26 -18.17 -22.10
CA SER A 34 20.79 -18.15 -21.99
C SER A 34 20.26 -18.32 -20.56
N ASP A 35 21.11 -18.77 -19.64
CA ASP A 35 20.81 -18.84 -18.20
C ASP A 35 20.92 -17.48 -17.51
N LEU A 36 21.29 -16.43 -18.24
CA LEU A 36 21.28 -15.05 -17.79
C LEU A 36 20.33 -14.21 -18.65
N GLU A 37 19.57 -13.36 -17.98
CA GLU A 37 18.76 -12.33 -18.59
C GLU A 37 19.44 -10.96 -18.52
N ARG A 38 18.95 -10.04 -19.35
CA ARG A 38 19.39 -8.64 -19.36
C ARG A 38 18.20 -7.74 -19.00
N PRO A 39 17.94 -7.50 -17.70
CA PRO A 39 16.84 -6.63 -17.29
C PRO A 39 17.05 -5.19 -17.78
N THR A 40 18.29 -4.69 -17.75
CA THR A 40 18.64 -3.36 -18.28
C THR A 40 20.06 -3.33 -18.85
N ARG A 41 20.42 -2.26 -19.56
CA ARG A 41 21.77 -2.09 -20.12
C ARG A 41 22.84 -2.08 -19.02
N GLY A 42 23.85 -2.94 -19.14
CA GLY A 42 24.96 -3.04 -18.20
C GLY A 42 24.70 -3.94 -16.99
N VAL A 43 23.57 -4.66 -16.98
CA VAL A 43 23.14 -5.54 -15.88
C VAL A 43 22.85 -6.93 -16.40
N ARG A 44 23.12 -7.94 -15.58
CA ARG A 44 22.69 -9.32 -15.76
C ARG A 44 22.02 -9.84 -14.50
N ALA A 45 21.12 -10.79 -14.69
CA ALA A 45 20.45 -11.51 -13.63
C ALA A 45 20.29 -12.98 -14.05
N PRO A 46 20.18 -13.92 -13.10
CA PRO A 46 19.77 -15.29 -13.40
C PRO A 46 18.45 -15.30 -14.19
N ALA A 47 18.31 -16.22 -15.14
CA ALA A 47 17.07 -16.38 -15.90
C ALA A 47 15.88 -16.70 -14.96
N GLY A 48 14.73 -16.08 -15.23
CA GLY A 48 13.56 -16.13 -14.36
C GLY A 48 13.59 -15.17 -13.17
N SER A 49 14.65 -14.38 -12.99
CA SER A 49 14.70 -13.32 -11.96
C SER A 49 13.73 -12.18 -12.29
N ASP A 50 12.62 -12.06 -11.55
CA ASP A 50 11.66 -10.96 -11.70
C ASP A 50 11.95 -9.78 -10.74
N ASP A 51 13.22 -9.42 -10.58
CA ASP A 51 13.65 -8.32 -9.70
C ASP A 51 14.18 -7.12 -10.50
N PHE A 52 13.26 -6.44 -11.18
CA PHE A 52 13.60 -5.25 -11.95
C PHE A 52 13.99 -4.05 -11.07
N VAL A 53 13.51 -4.00 -9.83
CA VAL A 53 13.89 -2.95 -8.87
C VAL A 53 15.37 -3.05 -8.54
N SER A 54 15.87 -4.21 -8.13
CA SER A 54 17.29 -4.38 -7.84
C SER A 54 18.16 -4.14 -9.08
N ALA A 55 17.69 -4.56 -10.26
CA ALA A 55 18.39 -4.29 -11.51
C ALA A 55 18.56 -2.80 -11.82
N ILE A 56 17.54 -1.99 -11.52
CA ILE A 56 17.62 -0.53 -11.68
C ILE A 56 18.46 0.10 -10.57
N ALA A 57 18.29 -0.33 -9.32
CA ALA A 57 19.03 0.16 -8.16
C ALA A 57 20.55 0.10 -8.39
N ILE A 58 21.02 -1.03 -8.91
CA ILE A 58 22.42 -1.27 -9.20
C ILE A 58 22.99 -0.25 -10.18
N VAL A 59 22.21 0.31 -11.11
CA VAL A 59 22.71 1.29 -12.11
C VAL A 59 22.26 2.72 -11.85
N MET A 60 21.65 2.98 -10.70
CA MET A 60 21.32 4.33 -10.26
C MET A 60 22.58 5.07 -9.83
N ARG A 61 22.55 6.39 -10.04
CA ARG A 61 23.53 7.32 -9.52
C ARG A 61 23.09 7.82 -8.14
N ASP A 62 23.99 8.46 -7.41
CA ASP A 62 23.71 8.97 -6.06
C ASP A 62 22.64 10.09 -6.04
N ASP A 63 22.46 10.80 -7.16
CA ASP A 63 21.41 11.80 -7.35
C ASP A 63 20.03 11.19 -7.66
N GLN A 64 19.90 9.86 -7.65
CA GLN A 64 18.68 9.14 -8.01
C GLN A 64 18.14 8.32 -6.84
N HIS A 65 16.80 8.20 -6.77
CA HIS A 65 16.07 7.38 -5.81
C HIS A 65 14.77 6.86 -6.44
N PHE A 66 14.26 5.73 -5.94
CA PHE A 66 12.92 5.27 -6.28
C PHE A 66 11.88 6.18 -5.63
N SER A 67 10.78 6.42 -6.33
CA SER A 67 9.79 7.43 -5.94
C SER A 67 8.36 6.98 -6.27
N HIS A 68 7.36 7.81 -5.96
CA HIS A 68 5.95 7.56 -6.28
C HIS A 68 5.49 6.15 -5.85
N VAL A 69 4.71 5.46 -6.69
CA VAL A 69 4.17 4.13 -6.44
C VAL A 69 5.26 3.06 -6.24
N THR A 70 6.45 3.22 -6.84
CA THR A 70 7.55 2.28 -6.59
C THR A 70 8.08 2.42 -5.17
N ALA A 71 8.31 3.66 -4.70
CA ALA A 71 8.69 3.88 -3.31
C ALA A 71 7.58 3.44 -2.34
N ALA A 72 6.32 3.79 -2.62
CA ALA A 72 5.18 3.39 -1.79
C ALA A 72 5.07 1.85 -1.67
N ARG A 73 5.22 1.11 -2.78
CA ARG A 73 5.27 -0.36 -2.79
C ARG A 73 6.41 -0.90 -1.93
N LEU A 74 7.60 -0.30 -2.03
CA LEU A 74 8.77 -0.73 -1.25
C LEU A 74 8.64 -0.41 0.25
N TRP A 75 7.85 0.61 0.60
CA TRP A 75 7.39 0.88 1.97
C TRP A 75 6.23 -0.03 2.42
N GLY A 76 5.83 -1.00 1.60
CA GLY A 76 4.76 -1.96 1.90
C GLY A 76 3.35 -1.38 1.76
N ALA A 77 3.19 -0.19 1.20
CA ALA A 77 1.88 0.44 1.10
C ALA A 77 0.96 -0.30 0.11
N PRO A 78 -0.34 -0.38 0.42
CA PRO A 78 -1.31 -0.98 -0.48
C PRO A 78 -1.49 -0.10 -1.72
N LEU A 79 -1.45 -0.72 -2.90
CA LEU A 79 -1.60 -0.02 -4.17
C LEU A 79 -2.78 -0.57 -4.97
N PRO A 80 -3.41 0.22 -5.84
CA PRO A 80 -4.46 -0.28 -6.72
C PRO A 80 -3.87 -1.31 -7.68
N ARG A 81 -4.68 -2.29 -8.10
CA ARG A 81 -4.24 -3.41 -8.95
C ARG A 81 -3.49 -2.95 -10.21
N ALA A 82 -3.98 -1.91 -10.88
CA ALA A 82 -3.32 -1.34 -12.04
C ALA A 82 -1.88 -0.86 -11.75
N ALA A 83 -1.63 -0.31 -10.57
CA ALA A 83 -0.29 0.10 -10.14
C ALA A 83 0.56 -1.08 -9.64
N GLN A 84 -0.04 -2.20 -9.22
CA GLN A 84 0.69 -3.44 -8.88
C GLN A 84 1.15 -4.17 -10.15
N ASP A 85 0.25 -4.28 -11.14
CA ASP A 85 0.48 -4.97 -12.41
C ASP A 85 1.45 -4.21 -13.33
N ASP A 86 1.65 -2.90 -13.11
CA ASP A 86 2.67 -2.12 -13.82
C ASP A 86 4.09 -2.51 -13.36
N ARG A 87 4.84 -3.11 -14.29
CA ARG A 87 6.24 -3.54 -14.09
C ARG A 87 7.25 -2.39 -14.20
N ARG A 88 6.82 -1.20 -14.62
CA ARG A 88 7.71 -0.04 -14.68
C ARG A 88 8.06 0.45 -13.28
N VAL A 89 9.25 1.02 -13.14
CA VAL A 89 9.70 1.62 -11.88
C VAL A 89 9.83 3.12 -12.00
N HIS A 90 9.40 3.83 -10.97
CA HIS A 90 9.48 5.27 -10.87
C HIS A 90 10.80 5.66 -10.23
N VAL A 91 11.59 6.47 -10.94
CA VAL A 91 12.89 6.97 -10.46
C VAL A 91 12.91 8.48 -10.57
N THR A 92 13.15 9.15 -9.45
CA THR A 92 13.36 10.61 -9.40
C THR A 92 14.85 10.91 -9.44
N THR A 93 15.24 11.87 -10.26
CA THR A 93 16.57 12.49 -10.22
C THR A 93 16.48 13.86 -9.53
N VAL A 94 17.32 14.10 -8.53
CA VAL A 94 17.53 15.42 -7.94
C VAL A 94 18.57 16.15 -8.79
N GLY A 95 18.16 17.20 -9.51
CA GLY A 95 19.03 17.91 -10.45
C GLY A 95 18.51 17.88 -11.88
N THR A 96 19.40 17.83 -12.88
CA THR A 96 19.04 18.15 -14.28
C THR A 96 18.85 16.92 -15.18
N LEU A 97 19.67 15.87 -15.03
CA LEU A 97 19.73 14.76 -15.99
C LEU A 97 18.93 13.53 -15.55
N ARG A 98 17.68 13.44 -16.00
CA ARG A 98 16.81 12.28 -15.74
C ARG A 98 17.42 10.95 -16.22
N MET A 99 17.14 9.87 -15.50
CA MET A 99 17.44 8.52 -15.96
C MET A 99 16.70 8.23 -17.29
N ARG A 100 17.41 7.64 -18.27
CA ARG A 100 16.81 7.20 -19.54
C ARG A 100 17.05 5.71 -19.72
N ARG A 101 16.07 4.90 -19.33
CA ARG A 101 16.11 3.44 -19.46
C ARG A 101 14.71 2.91 -19.79
N PRO A 102 14.58 1.88 -20.66
CA PRO A 102 13.32 1.17 -20.84
C PRO A 102 12.81 0.63 -19.50
N GLY A 103 11.51 0.68 -19.28
CA GLY A 103 10.87 0.28 -18.02
C GLY A 103 10.98 1.30 -16.88
N VAL A 104 11.64 2.45 -17.07
CA VAL A 104 11.76 3.49 -16.04
C VAL A 104 10.84 4.68 -16.37
N VAL A 105 9.96 5.03 -15.43
CA VAL A 105 9.24 6.31 -15.43
C VAL A 105 10.11 7.35 -14.74
N ALA A 106 10.68 8.25 -15.52
CA ALA A 106 11.71 9.17 -15.05
C ALA A 106 11.15 10.54 -14.61
N HIS A 107 11.37 10.87 -13.35
CA HIS A 107 10.93 12.11 -12.72
C HIS A 107 12.11 13.03 -12.41
N ARG A 108 11.80 14.29 -12.10
CA ARG A 108 12.79 15.29 -11.68
C ARG A 108 12.27 16.07 -10.49
N ALA A 109 13.15 16.31 -9.52
CA ALA A 109 12.90 17.20 -8.41
C ALA A 109 14.09 18.15 -8.20
N VAL A 110 13.84 19.30 -7.56
CA VAL A 110 14.88 20.25 -7.14
C VAL A 110 15.58 19.74 -5.88
N SER A 111 14.80 19.18 -4.96
CA SER A 111 15.27 18.53 -3.74
C SER A 111 14.35 17.34 -3.45
N ALA A 112 14.85 16.40 -2.65
CA ALA A 112 14.07 15.26 -2.16
C ALA A 112 14.56 14.86 -0.78
N GLU A 113 13.63 14.48 0.10
CA GLU A 113 13.97 13.74 1.30
C GLU A 113 14.07 12.26 0.94
N VAL A 114 15.26 11.69 1.10
CA VAL A 114 15.56 10.30 0.70
C VAL A 114 15.89 9.49 1.94
N ARG A 115 15.32 8.30 2.05
CA ARG A 115 15.65 7.30 3.07
C ARG A 115 16.17 6.03 2.41
N VAL A 116 16.92 5.23 3.17
CA VAL A 116 17.45 3.94 2.71
C VAL A 116 16.69 2.81 3.38
N LEU A 117 16.21 1.86 2.59
CA LEU A 117 15.56 0.64 3.05
C LEU A 117 16.20 -0.55 2.32
N ASN A 118 16.78 -1.50 3.05
CA ASN A 118 17.47 -2.67 2.47
C ASN A 118 18.50 -2.29 1.38
N GLY A 119 19.23 -1.19 1.59
CA GLY A 119 20.21 -0.67 0.62
C GLY A 119 19.61 0.13 -0.55
N LEU A 120 18.29 0.20 -0.69
CA LEU A 120 17.60 0.95 -1.73
C LEU A 120 17.33 2.39 -1.29
N ARG A 121 17.63 3.37 -2.14
CA ARG A 121 17.34 4.79 -1.92
C ARG A 121 15.91 5.09 -2.38
N LEU A 122 15.05 5.52 -1.46
CA LEU A 122 13.62 5.76 -1.69
C LEU A 122 13.25 7.19 -1.29
N SER A 123 12.24 7.78 -1.92
CA SER A 123 11.54 8.94 -1.34
C SER A 123 11.10 8.59 0.08
N ALA A 124 11.28 9.51 1.02
CA ALA A 124 10.76 9.34 2.38
C ALA A 124 9.24 9.09 2.35
N PRO A 125 8.67 8.33 3.31
CA PRO A 125 7.28 7.86 3.24
C PRO A 125 6.24 8.94 2.90
N ALA A 126 6.27 10.10 3.59
CA ALA A 126 5.38 11.21 3.32
C ALA A 126 5.58 11.84 1.93
N SER A 127 6.83 11.93 1.47
CA SER A 127 7.16 12.39 0.11
C SER A 127 6.64 11.40 -0.94
N ALA A 128 6.82 10.09 -0.72
CA ALA A 128 6.33 9.04 -1.62
C ALA A 128 4.80 9.06 -1.73
N TRP A 129 4.10 9.26 -0.61
CA TRP A 129 2.64 9.45 -0.59
C TRP A 129 2.23 10.67 -1.43
N PHE A 130 2.86 11.83 -1.23
CA PHE A 130 2.52 13.03 -2.01
C PHE A 130 2.79 12.84 -3.51
N GLU A 131 3.89 12.17 -3.86
CA GLU A 131 4.23 11.82 -5.24
C GLU A 131 3.19 10.88 -5.88
N CYS A 132 2.58 9.99 -5.10
CA CYS A 132 1.50 9.13 -5.60
C CYS A 132 0.26 9.93 -6.03
N ALA A 133 0.02 11.13 -5.50
CA ALA A 133 -1.16 11.91 -5.81
C ALA A 133 -1.32 12.30 -7.30
N GLY A 134 -0.25 12.18 -8.10
CA GLY A 134 -0.31 12.38 -9.55
C GLY A 134 -0.55 11.13 -10.38
N VAL A 135 -0.60 9.94 -9.77
CA VAL A 135 -0.57 8.65 -10.47
C VAL A 135 -1.57 7.61 -9.97
N ILE A 136 -2.23 7.84 -8.83
CA ILE A 136 -3.33 7.00 -8.31
C ILE A 136 -4.54 7.86 -7.97
N ASP A 137 -5.72 7.23 -7.88
CA ASP A 137 -6.96 7.91 -7.53
C ASP A 137 -7.03 8.31 -6.04
N ARG A 138 -8.09 9.07 -5.69
CA ARG A 138 -8.33 9.56 -4.33
C ARG A 138 -8.38 8.43 -3.31
N MET A 139 -9.11 7.35 -3.60
CA MET A 139 -9.34 6.26 -2.65
C MET A 139 -8.03 5.54 -2.34
N ALA A 140 -7.28 5.20 -3.38
CA ALA A 140 -5.96 4.60 -3.25
C ALA A 140 -4.98 5.54 -2.52
N LEU A 141 -5.03 6.85 -2.79
CA LEU A 141 -4.17 7.82 -2.12
C LEU A 141 -4.46 7.92 -0.61
N VAL A 142 -5.72 7.83 -0.19
CA VAL A 142 -6.07 7.78 1.24
C VAL A 142 -5.60 6.46 1.85
N ALA A 143 -5.79 5.31 1.18
CA ALA A 143 -5.32 4.02 1.68
C ALA A 143 -3.80 3.94 1.85
N VAL A 144 -3.04 4.50 0.91
CA VAL A 144 -1.59 4.66 1.05
C VAL A 144 -1.28 5.56 2.25
N GLY A 145 -2.01 6.67 2.44
CA GLY A 145 -1.84 7.58 3.57
C GLY A 145 -2.12 6.91 4.92
N ASP A 146 -3.24 6.19 5.03
CA ASP A 146 -3.63 5.41 6.22
C ASP A 146 -2.54 4.39 6.57
N HIS A 147 -1.97 3.69 5.58
CA HIS A 147 -0.83 2.80 5.79
C HIS A 147 0.39 3.54 6.35
N MET A 148 0.74 4.70 5.78
CA MET A 148 1.90 5.46 6.25
C MET A 148 1.76 5.89 7.71
N VAL A 149 0.56 6.30 8.14
CA VAL A 149 0.31 6.84 9.48
C VAL A 149 -0.17 5.83 10.51
N GLY A 150 -0.60 4.65 10.05
CA GLY A 150 -1.11 3.57 10.86
C GLY A 150 0.00 2.70 11.46
N ARG A 151 -0.26 1.39 11.52
CA ARG A 151 0.62 0.40 12.19
C ARG A 151 2.05 0.38 11.66
N ALA A 152 2.27 0.76 10.39
CA ALA A 152 3.62 0.79 9.82
C ALA A 152 4.50 1.89 10.43
N GLY A 153 3.91 2.91 11.06
CA GLY A 153 4.62 3.97 11.78
C GLY A 153 5.61 4.75 10.92
N LEU A 154 5.33 4.88 9.61
CA LEU A 154 6.26 5.43 8.64
C LEU A 154 6.23 6.96 8.57
N ALA A 155 5.11 7.57 8.92
CA ALA A 155 4.87 9.00 8.94
C ALA A 155 3.76 9.37 9.92
N THR A 156 3.61 10.65 10.22
CA THR A 156 2.42 11.22 10.87
C THR A 156 1.52 11.91 9.84
N ILE A 157 0.26 12.20 10.18
CA ILE A 157 -0.62 13.01 9.32
C ILE A 157 0.01 14.38 9.04
N ASP A 158 0.71 14.97 10.02
CA ASP A 158 1.39 16.25 9.84
C ASP A 158 2.60 16.15 8.91
N ASP A 159 3.30 15.01 8.88
CA ASP A 159 4.32 14.75 7.86
C ASP A 159 3.71 14.73 6.46
N LEU A 160 2.56 14.07 6.28
CA LEU A 160 1.84 14.07 5.01
C LEU A 160 1.44 15.48 4.58
N ARG A 161 0.89 16.28 5.50
CA ARG A 161 0.54 17.69 5.24
C ARG A 161 1.77 18.51 4.82
N ARG A 162 2.90 18.35 5.52
CA ARG A 162 4.16 19.06 5.20
C ARG A 162 4.77 18.63 3.88
N ALA A 163 4.55 17.38 3.44
CA ALA A 163 5.02 16.90 2.15
C ALA A 163 4.28 17.52 0.95
N ILE A 164 3.09 18.11 1.16
CA ILE A 164 2.31 18.75 0.08
C ILE A 164 3.02 20.02 -0.40
N ARG A 165 3.59 19.95 -1.61
CA ARG A 165 4.30 21.08 -2.22
C ARG A 165 3.32 22.12 -2.81
N PRO A 166 3.33 23.38 -2.36
CA PRO A 166 2.55 24.45 -2.97
C PRO A 166 2.87 24.62 -4.46
N GLY A 167 1.88 24.99 -5.27
CA GLY A 167 2.04 25.17 -6.72
C GLY A 167 2.16 23.89 -7.55
N SER A 168 2.24 22.71 -6.92
CA SER A 168 2.14 21.43 -7.63
C SER A 168 0.71 21.24 -8.16
N PRO A 169 0.52 20.71 -9.39
CA PRO A 169 -0.80 20.36 -9.91
C PRO A 169 -1.52 19.31 -9.05
N HIS A 170 -0.79 18.52 -8.26
CA HIS A 170 -1.33 17.46 -7.41
C HIS A 170 -1.65 17.92 -5.98
N ALA A 171 -1.32 19.18 -5.64
CA ALA A 171 -1.50 19.69 -4.28
C ALA A 171 -2.96 19.72 -3.82
N VAL A 172 -3.90 19.99 -4.73
CA VAL A 172 -5.33 20.00 -4.41
C VAL A 172 -5.83 18.57 -4.10
N ALA A 173 -5.44 17.59 -4.90
CA ALA A 173 -5.81 16.20 -4.68
C ALA A 173 -5.23 15.67 -3.36
N ALA A 174 -3.95 15.93 -3.09
CA ALA A 174 -3.30 15.55 -1.85
C ALA A 174 -3.94 16.22 -0.62
N ARG A 175 -4.28 17.52 -0.70
CA ARG A 175 -5.00 18.21 0.40
C ARG A 175 -6.35 17.57 0.69
N ARG A 176 -7.12 17.24 -0.34
CA ARG A 176 -8.41 16.56 -0.15
C ARG A 176 -8.23 15.17 0.45
N ALA A 177 -7.20 14.44 0.04
CA ALA A 177 -6.92 13.10 0.55
C ALA A 177 -6.45 13.12 2.01
N VAL A 178 -5.53 14.01 2.40
CA VAL A 178 -5.00 14.04 3.78
C VAL A 178 -6.07 14.34 4.83
N GLU A 179 -7.10 15.10 4.48
CA GLU A 179 -8.25 15.32 5.38
C GLU A 179 -9.07 14.05 5.64
N LEU A 180 -8.97 13.06 4.76
CA LEU A 180 -9.60 11.75 4.92
C LEU A 180 -8.66 10.71 5.52
N VAL A 181 -7.36 10.97 5.63
CA VAL A 181 -6.40 10.01 6.23
C VAL A 181 -6.66 9.88 7.72
N ARG A 182 -6.65 8.65 8.23
CA ARG A 182 -6.84 8.32 9.64
C ARG A 182 -5.76 7.36 10.12
N VAL A 183 -5.31 7.59 11.36
CA VAL A 183 -4.60 6.56 12.12
C VAL A 183 -5.64 5.53 12.54
N GLY A 184 -5.39 4.26 12.23
CA GLY A 184 -6.22 3.15 12.69
C GLY A 184 -7.00 2.39 11.63
N CYS A 185 -6.96 2.77 10.35
CA CYS A 185 -7.36 1.85 9.28
C CYS A 185 -6.24 0.81 9.09
N GLU A 186 -6.59 -0.47 9.09
CA GLU A 186 -5.63 -1.58 9.09
C GLU A 186 -5.62 -2.34 7.75
N SER A 187 -6.63 -2.11 6.91
CA SER A 187 -6.69 -2.62 5.55
C SER A 187 -7.21 -1.58 4.54
N PRO A 188 -6.88 -1.73 3.25
CA PRO A 188 -7.43 -0.88 2.19
C PRO A 188 -8.96 -0.94 2.10
N MET A 189 -9.54 -2.08 2.46
CA MET A 189 -10.99 -2.28 2.44
C MET A 189 -11.68 -1.50 3.57
N GLU A 190 -11.09 -1.44 4.77
CA GLU A 190 -11.57 -0.56 5.84
C GLU A 190 -11.53 0.91 5.43
N THR A 191 -10.42 1.38 4.84
CA THR A 191 -10.33 2.74 4.30
C THR A 191 -11.42 2.99 3.27
N TRP A 192 -11.62 2.03 2.35
CA TRP A 192 -12.66 2.14 1.33
C TRP A 192 -14.06 2.24 1.94
N MET A 193 -14.40 1.34 2.86
CA MET A 193 -15.71 1.33 3.52
C MET A 193 -15.96 2.62 4.29
N ARG A 194 -14.97 3.09 5.06
CA ARG A 194 -15.09 4.33 5.82
C ARG A 194 -15.39 5.52 4.91
N ILE A 195 -14.63 5.68 3.82
CA ILE A 195 -14.87 6.79 2.89
C ILE A 195 -16.22 6.62 2.18
N ALA A 196 -16.60 5.40 1.81
CA ALA A 196 -17.88 5.14 1.15
C ALA A 196 -19.07 5.47 2.07
N VAL A 197 -18.96 5.16 3.37
CA VAL A 197 -19.92 5.54 4.42
C VAL A 197 -20.03 7.06 4.56
N ILE A 198 -18.89 7.77 4.60
CA ILE A 198 -18.87 9.24 4.67
C ILE A 198 -19.48 9.86 3.40
N ASP A 199 -19.10 9.38 2.22
CA ASP A 199 -19.62 9.85 0.94
C ASP A 199 -21.13 9.61 0.80
N ALA A 200 -21.68 8.60 1.49
CA ALA A 200 -23.10 8.31 1.57
C ALA A 200 -23.87 9.17 2.61
N GLY A 201 -23.18 10.07 3.33
CA GLY A 201 -23.79 11.02 4.26
C GLY A 201 -23.90 10.52 5.70
N PHE A 202 -23.36 9.36 6.03
CA PHE A 202 -23.32 8.89 7.41
C PHE A 202 -22.24 9.62 8.21
N PRO A 203 -22.41 9.76 9.55
CA PRO A 203 -21.34 10.21 10.42
C PRO A 203 -20.10 9.31 10.28
N GLU A 204 -18.91 9.90 10.32
CA GLU A 204 -17.66 9.12 10.25
C GLU A 204 -17.60 8.10 11.41
N PRO A 205 -17.37 6.80 11.12
CA PRO A 205 -17.28 5.77 12.15
C PRO A 205 -15.96 5.86 12.93
N GLU A 206 -15.99 5.39 14.18
CA GLU A 206 -14.78 5.04 14.93
C GLU A 206 -14.16 3.76 14.35
N LEU A 207 -12.84 3.69 14.37
CA LEU A 207 -12.06 2.64 13.71
C LEU A 207 -11.55 1.60 14.72
N ASN A 208 -11.65 0.33 14.36
CA ASN A 208 -10.97 -0.79 15.00
C ASN A 208 -11.10 -0.80 16.54
N ILE A 209 -12.33 -0.63 17.03
CA ILE A 209 -12.61 -0.49 18.46
C ILE A 209 -12.77 -1.86 19.14
N ASP A 210 -12.27 -1.96 20.36
CA ASP A 210 -12.54 -3.10 21.24
C ASP A 210 -13.88 -2.89 21.94
N VAL A 211 -14.80 -3.83 21.76
CA VAL A 211 -16.13 -3.79 22.36
C VAL A 211 -16.16 -4.68 23.59
N HIS A 212 -16.69 -4.12 24.69
CA HIS A 212 -16.84 -4.80 25.97
C HIS A 212 -18.30 -4.78 26.41
N ASP A 213 -18.70 -5.78 27.19
CA ASP A 213 -20.01 -5.81 27.85
C ASP A 213 -20.05 -4.91 29.09
N ALA A 214 -21.23 -4.84 29.74
CA ALA A 214 -21.42 -4.04 30.96
C ALA A 214 -20.57 -4.50 32.17
N THR A 215 -20.04 -5.74 32.13
CA THR A 215 -19.14 -6.28 33.15
C THR A 215 -17.65 -6.01 32.83
N GLY A 216 -17.37 -5.46 31.65
CA GLY A 216 -16.03 -5.22 31.13
C GLY A 216 -15.44 -6.41 30.36
N ALA A 217 -16.20 -7.50 30.17
CA ALA A 217 -15.73 -8.64 29.40
C ALA A 217 -15.63 -8.28 27.92
N PHE A 218 -14.51 -8.64 27.29
CA PHE A 218 -14.26 -8.38 25.87
C PHE A 218 -15.20 -9.23 25.00
N LEU A 219 -15.97 -8.57 24.14
CA LEU A 219 -16.89 -9.20 23.21
C LEU A 219 -16.24 -9.42 21.83
N GLY A 220 -15.40 -8.49 21.41
CA GLY A 220 -14.73 -8.54 20.12
C GLY A 220 -14.23 -7.18 19.68
N ARG A 221 -13.36 -7.18 18.67
CA ARG A 221 -12.94 -5.98 17.97
C ARG A 221 -13.74 -5.85 16.69
N VAL A 222 -14.15 -4.63 16.32
CA VAL A 222 -14.96 -4.36 15.13
C VAL A 222 -14.28 -3.30 14.26
N ASP A 223 -14.36 -3.46 12.94
CA ASP A 223 -13.63 -2.63 11.96
C ASP A 223 -14.07 -1.16 11.99
N LEU A 224 -15.38 -0.92 11.86
CA LEU A 224 -16.01 0.40 11.85
C LEU A 224 -17.20 0.39 12.82
N ALA A 225 -17.36 1.44 13.62
CA ALA A 225 -18.45 1.49 14.58
C ALA A 225 -18.97 2.89 14.92
N TRP A 226 -20.21 2.90 15.42
CA TRP A 226 -20.84 4.03 16.10
C TRP A 226 -21.22 3.60 17.52
N PRO A 227 -20.30 3.67 18.49
CA PRO A 227 -20.49 3.10 19.82
C PRO A 227 -21.73 3.61 20.56
N ARG A 228 -22.03 4.91 20.40
CA ARG A 228 -23.22 5.54 21.00
C ARG A 228 -24.54 4.94 20.49
N LEU A 229 -24.53 4.44 19.26
CA LEU A 229 -25.69 3.78 18.64
C LEU A 229 -25.59 2.25 18.75
N ARG A 230 -24.46 1.71 19.21
CA ARG A 230 -24.14 0.27 19.20
C ARG A 230 -24.33 -0.35 17.81
N ILE A 231 -23.80 0.33 16.79
CA ILE A 231 -23.79 -0.17 15.41
C ILE A 231 -22.34 -0.47 15.04
N ALA A 232 -22.10 -1.64 14.47
CA ALA A 232 -20.81 -2.06 13.93
C ALA A 232 -20.96 -2.45 12.45
N LEU A 233 -19.92 -2.19 11.67
CA LEU A 233 -19.81 -2.55 10.26
C LEU A 233 -18.47 -3.25 10.04
N GLU A 234 -18.51 -4.51 9.60
CA GLU A 234 -17.35 -5.38 9.43
C GLU A 234 -17.18 -5.78 7.98
N TYR A 235 -15.93 -5.96 7.52
CA TYR A 235 -15.66 -6.50 6.20
C TYR A 235 -15.34 -8.01 6.26
N ASP A 236 -16.25 -8.81 5.71
CA ASP A 236 -16.04 -10.24 5.49
C ASP A 236 -15.21 -10.44 4.21
N GLY A 237 -13.89 -10.50 4.36
CA GLY A 237 -12.99 -10.96 3.29
C GLY A 237 -13.19 -12.45 2.96
N GLU A 238 -12.89 -12.87 1.73
CA GLU A 238 -13.10 -14.25 1.23
C GLU A 238 -12.25 -15.36 1.94
N HIS A 239 -11.57 -15.09 3.05
CA HIS A 239 -10.53 -15.99 3.62
C HIS A 239 -10.76 -16.49 5.05
N HIS A 240 -11.91 -16.24 5.68
CA HIS A 240 -12.13 -16.71 7.06
C HIS A 240 -13.26 -17.72 7.18
N ARG A 241 -13.07 -18.95 6.70
CA ARG A 241 -13.91 -20.09 7.13
C ARG A 241 -13.12 -21.38 7.30
N GLU A 242 -12.27 -21.44 8.31
CA GLU A 242 -11.86 -22.71 8.92
C GLU A 242 -12.79 -23.06 10.10
N ARG A 243 -13.07 -24.34 10.31
CA ARG A 243 -14.17 -24.83 11.17
C ARG A 243 -14.07 -24.48 12.66
N ASP A 244 -12.88 -24.19 13.17
CA ASP A 244 -12.68 -23.78 14.57
C ASP A 244 -13.00 -22.30 14.83
N VAL A 245 -13.10 -21.48 13.77
CA VAL A 245 -13.56 -20.09 13.84
C VAL A 245 -15.05 -20.03 14.20
N PHE A 246 -15.85 -21.01 13.73
CA PHE A 246 -17.32 -20.95 13.78
C PHE A 246 -17.93 -20.90 15.19
N GLN A 247 -17.37 -21.63 16.17
CA GLN A 247 -17.90 -21.60 17.55
C GLN A 247 -17.51 -20.32 18.29
N HIS A 248 -16.33 -19.76 17.97
CA HIS A 248 -15.89 -18.49 18.53
C HIS A 248 -16.72 -17.34 17.95
N ASP A 249 -17.02 -17.41 16.64
CA ASP A 249 -17.92 -16.49 15.94
C ASP A 249 -19.33 -16.52 16.53
N GLN A 250 -19.91 -17.71 16.76
CA GLN A 250 -21.26 -17.78 17.32
C GLN A 250 -21.37 -17.24 18.75
N ARG A 251 -20.33 -17.41 19.58
CA ARG A 251 -20.30 -16.80 20.92
C ARG A 251 -20.14 -15.29 20.85
N ARG A 252 -19.30 -14.81 19.93
CA ARG A 252 -19.08 -13.39 19.64
C ARG A 252 -20.38 -12.73 19.18
N ASP A 253 -21.04 -13.29 18.18
CA ASP A 253 -22.31 -12.80 17.63
C ASP A 253 -23.40 -12.74 18.71
N ASN A 254 -23.55 -13.82 19.48
CA ASN A 254 -24.49 -13.84 20.60
C ASN A 254 -24.14 -12.78 21.66
N GLY A 255 -22.85 -12.57 21.94
CA GLY A 255 -22.36 -11.53 22.83
C GLY A 255 -22.76 -10.13 22.36
N PHE A 256 -22.57 -9.82 21.08
CA PHE A 256 -23.00 -8.56 20.49
C PHE A 256 -24.52 -8.37 20.58
N VAL A 257 -25.31 -9.38 20.20
CA VAL A 257 -26.78 -9.33 20.23
C VAL A 257 -27.30 -9.09 21.65
N VAL A 258 -26.80 -9.83 22.64
CA VAL A 258 -27.21 -9.67 24.05
C VAL A 258 -26.85 -8.29 24.60
N ASN A 259 -25.79 -7.67 24.07
CA ASN A 259 -25.38 -6.32 24.42
C ASN A 259 -25.96 -5.24 23.48
N ASP A 260 -27.03 -5.56 22.74
CA ASP A 260 -27.80 -4.65 21.89
C ASP A 260 -26.95 -3.99 20.77
N TRP A 261 -25.93 -4.70 20.28
CA TRP A 261 -25.18 -4.30 19.10
C TRP A 261 -25.84 -4.81 17.82
N THR A 262 -25.96 -3.93 16.83
CA THR A 262 -26.30 -4.27 15.46
C THR A 262 -25.02 -4.37 14.65
N VAL A 263 -24.58 -5.61 14.36
CA VAL A 263 -23.40 -5.87 13.52
C VAL A 263 -23.86 -6.10 12.08
N ILE A 264 -23.28 -5.34 11.14
CA ILE A 264 -23.56 -5.43 9.71
C ILE A 264 -22.30 -5.92 9.01
N HIS A 265 -22.40 -7.04 8.29
CA HIS A 265 -21.29 -7.57 7.51
C HIS A 265 -21.38 -7.07 6.06
N ALA A 266 -20.30 -6.42 5.60
CA ALA A 266 -20.06 -6.05 4.22
C ALA A 266 -19.23 -7.13 3.54
N THR A 267 -19.61 -7.48 2.31
CA THR A 267 -18.91 -8.47 1.49
C THR A 267 -18.18 -7.80 0.33
N ALA A 268 -17.35 -8.57 -0.39
CA ALA A 268 -16.78 -8.12 -1.66
C ALA A 268 -17.85 -7.69 -2.69
N ALA A 269 -19.06 -8.27 -2.66
CA ALA A 269 -20.16 -7.86 -3.53
C ALA A 269 -20.70 -6.46 -3.18
N ASP A 270 -20.72 -6.12 -1.89
CA ASP A 270 -21.13 -4.79 -1.41
C ASP A 270 -20.12 -3.71 -1.79
N ALA A 271 -18.83 -4.06 -1.91
CA ALA A 271 -17.82 -3.14 -2.44
C ALA A 271 -18.10 -2.70 -3.89
N VAL A 272 -18.74 -3.57 -4.68
CA VAL A 272 -19.12 -3.27 -6.07
C VAL A 272 -20.50 -2.60 -6.13
N ARG A 273 -21.43 -2.97 -5.25
CA ARG A 273 -22.82 -2.48 -5.22
C ARG A 273 -23.25 -2.15 -3.79
N PRO A 274 -22.86 -0.99 -3.24
CA PRO A 274 -23.02 -0.70 -1.82
C PRO A 274 -24.45 -0.29 -1.43
N ALA A 275 -25.38 -0.15 -2.39
CA ALA A 275 -26.73 0.35 -2.12
C ALA A 275 -27.48 -0.49 -1.06
N VAL A 276 -27.37 -1.81 -1.12
CA VAL A 276 -28.00 -2.71 -0.14
C VAL A 276 -27.34 -2.58 1.23
N LEU A 277 -26.02 -2.50 1.27
CA LEU A 277 -25.27 -2.27 2.51
C LEU A 277 -25.68 -0.96 3.19
N PHE A 278 -25.73 0.13 2.42
CA PHE A 278 -26.10 1.44 2.95
C PHE A 278 -27.57 1.51 3.37
N GLU A 279 -28.48 0.81 2.69
CA GLU A 279 -29.87 0.70 3.12
C GLU A 279 -29.98 -0.03 4.47
N ARG A 280 -29.22 -1.13 4.67
CA ARG A 280 -29.15 -1.82 5.96
C ARG A 280 -28.59 -0.92 7.05
N LEU A 281 -27.52 -0.18 6.74
CA LEU A 281 -26.92 0.76 7.68
C LEU A 281 -27.90 1.88 8.06
N ARG A 282 -28.62 2.44 7.09
CA ARG A 282 -29.65 3.45 7.32
C ARG A 282 -30.77 2.91 8.21
N GLN A 283 -31.25 1.70 7.96
CA GLN A 283 -32.26 1.05 8.81
C GLN A 283 -31.75 0.87 10.25
N ALA A 284 -30.49 0.50 10.44
CA ALA A 284 -29.88 0.39 11.77
C ALA A 284 -29.84 1.75 12.50
N PHE A 285 -29.46 2.83 11.80
CA PHE A 285 -29.48 4.18 12.36
C PHE A 285 -30.88 4.60 12.81
N VAL A 286 -31.90 4.39 11.95
CA VAL A 286 -33.29 4.71 12.26
C VAL A 286 -33.80 3.89 13.46
N ALA A 287 -33.49 2.59 13.51
CA ALA A 287 -33.87 1.72 14.62
C ALA A 287 -33.26 2.16 15.97
N LYS A 288 -32.09 2.80 15.93
CA LYS A 288 -31.40 3.37 17.09
C LYS A 288 -31.78 4.84 17.36
N GLY A 289 -32.79 5.37 16.67
CA GLY A 289 -33.32 6.72 16.90
C GLY A 289 -32.44 7.86 16.36
N ALA A 290 -31.48 7.56 15.49
CA ALA A 290 -30.65 8.57 14.84
C ALA A 290 -31.27 9.01 13.50
N ALA A 291 -31.36 10.32 13.28
CA ALA A 291 -31.63 10.89 11.97
C ALA A 291 -30.29 11.08 11.22
N LEU A 292 -30.30 10.80 9.90
CA LEU A 292 -29.19 11.06 8.98
C LEU A 292 -29.37 12.42 8.31
#